data_AF-A0A7V9V6M2-F1
#
_entry.id   AF-A0A7V9V6M2-F1
#
_cell.length_a   1.000
_cell.length_b   1.000
_cell.length_c   1.000
_cell.angle_alpha   90.00
_cell.angle_beta   90.00
_cell.angle_gamma   90.00
#
_symmetry.space_group_name_H-M   'P 1'
#
loop_
_entity.id
_entity.type
_entity.pdbx_description
1 polymer ?
#
loop_
_entity_poly.entity_id
_entity_poly.type
_entity_poly.pdbx_seq_one_letter_code
_entity_poly.pdbx_strand_id
1 'polypeptide(L)'
;PMQFIPATWSRYGNGGDINSNRDAIFGAARLLAANGGPGNMGNALYRYNPTPRYVNAVTAYAGQMRGNERVYLGYYHWQVYYRMVDGDRLLPVGYGT
;
A
#
# COMPACT_ATOMS: atom_id res chain seq x y z
N PRO A 1 8.77 -2.61 3.95
CA PRO A 1 8.27 -3.32 2.74
C PRO A 1 6.90 -3.98 2.97
N MET A 2 5.87 -3.43 2.33
CA MET A 2 4.45 -3.86 2.27
C MET A 2 3.72 -4.20 3.59
N GLN A 3 4.36 -4.10 4.76
CA GLN A 3 3.77 -4.34 6.10
C GLN A 3 3.19 -5.76 6.27
N PHE A 4 3.84 -6.78 5.70
CA PHE A 4 3.44 -8.16 5.94
C PHE A 4 3.62 -8.57 7.40
N ILE A 5 2.60 -9.20 7.97
CA ILE A 5 2.78 -10.01 9.18
C ILE A 5 3.54 -11.31 8.82
N PRO A 6 4.38 -11.87 9.73
CA PRO A 6 5.25 -13.01 9.42
C PRO A 6 4.52 -14.23 8.86
N ALA A 7 3.35 -14.57 9.40
CA ALA A 7 2.55 -15.71 8.95
C ALA A 7 2.06 -15.54 7.50
N THR A 8 1.70 -14.32 7.11
CA THR A 8 1.28 -14.00 5.74
C THR A 8 2.48 -14.05 4.79
N TRP A 9 3.63 -13.52 5.21
CA TRP A 9 4.86 -13.62 4.42
C TRP A 9 5.28 -15.07 4.18
N SER A 10 5.22 -15.92 5.20
CA SER A 10 5.54 -17.35 5.06
C SER A 10 4.68 -18.05 4.00
N ARG A 11 3.44 -17.60 3.76
CA ARG A 11 2.54 -18.18 2.77
C ARG A 11 2.75 -17.63 1.36
N TYR A 12 2.99 -16.33 1.24
CA TYR A 12 2.95 -15.65 -0.07
C TYR A 12 4.31 -15.13 -0.55
N GLY A 13 5.30 -15.05 0.33
CA GLY A 13 6.65 -14.53 0.05
C GLY A 13 7.48 -15.44 -0.87
N ASN A 14 7.12 -16.71 -1.02
CA ASN A 14 7.76 -17.66 -1.94
C ASN A 14 9.28 -17.77 -1.75
N GLY A 15 9.74 -17.74 -0.50
CA GLY A 15 11.17 -17.82 -0.15
C GLY A 15 11.99 -16.58 -0.50
N GLY A 16 11.35 -15.48 -0.93
CA GLY A 16 12.04 -14.21 -1.21
C GLY A 16 12.45 -13.45 0.06
N ASP A 17 13.03 -12.28 -0.13
CA ASP A 17 13.39 -11.37 0.96
C ASP A 17 12.22 -10.43 1.28
N ILE A 18 11.72 -10.48 2.53
CA ILE A 18 10.65 -9.59 2.99
C ILE A 18 11.05 -8.13 2.85
N ASN A 19 12.35 -7.81 2.94
CA ASN A 19 12.91 -6.46 2.84
C ASN A 19 13.10 -5.96 1.39
N SER A 20 13.09 -6.87 0.41
CA SER A 20 13.15 -6.53 -1.00
C SER A 20 11.81 -6.00 -1.48
N ASN A 21 11.80 -4.77 -2.01
CA ASN A 21 10.59 -4.19 -2.61
C ASN A 21 10.01 -5.11 -3.72
N ARG A 22 10.89 -5.72 -4.52
CA ARG A 22 10.50 -6.61 -5.62
C ARG A 22 9.77 -7.85 -5.07
N ASP A 23 10.35 -8.52 -4.09
CA ASP A 23 9.79 -9.77 -3.55
C ASP A 23 8.53 -9.48 -2.74
N ALA A 24 8.50 -8.38 -1.99
CA ALA A 24 7.33 -7.92 -1.27
C ALA A 24 6.15 -7.61 -2.23
N ILE A 25 6.40 -6.95 -3.36
CA ILE A 25 5.37 -6.68 -4.38
C ILE A 25 4.82 -7.99 -4.96
N PHE A 26 5.69 -8.95 -5.29
CA PHE A 26 5.23 -10.25 -5.78
C PHE A 26 4.47 -11.06 -4.71
N GLY A 27 4.89 -10.98 -3.45
CA GLY A 27 4.16 -11.58 -2.33
C GLY A 27 2.76 -10.98 -2.19
N ALA A 28 2.62 -9.66 -2.33
CA ALA A 28 1.33 -8.99 -2.28
C ALA A 28 0.44 -9.40 -3.46
N ALA A 29 1.00 -9.49 -4.66
CA ALA A 29 0.27 -9.97 -5.83
C ALA A 29 -0.28 -11.40 -5.63
N ARG A 30 0.51 -12.32 -5.07
CA ARG A 30 0.05 -13.68 -4.75
C ARG A 30 -1.06 -13.69 -3.71
N LEU A 31 -0.94 -12.88 -2.66
CA LEU A 31 -1.99 -12.73 -1.66
C LEU A 31 -3.28 -12.23 -2.29
N LEU A 32 -3.22 -11.17 -3.10
CA LEU A 32 -4.41 -10.61 -3.76
C LEU A 32 -5.06 -11.63 -4.70
N ALA A 33 -4.26 -12.34 -5.51
CA ALA A 33 -4.75 -13.39 -6.40
C ALA A 33 -5.43 -14.53 -5.63
N ALA A 34 -4.82 -15.02 -4.55
CA ALA A 34 -5.39 -16.07 -3.70
C ALA A 34 -6.71 -15.66 -3.03
N ASN A 35 -6.98 -14.35 -2.91
CA ASN A 35 -8.19 -13.81 -2.32
C ASN A 35 -9.16 -13.23 -3.36
N GLY A 36 -9.06 -13.68 -4.61
CA GLY A 36 -10.04 -13.41 -5.67
C GLY A 36 -9.69 -12.25 -6.60
N GLY A 37 -8.54 -11.59 -6.44
CA GLY A 37 -8.05 -10.64 -7.43
C GLY A 37 -7.67 -11.36 -8.75
N PRO A 38 -7.91 -10.76 -9.93
CA PRO A 38 -8.54 -9.46 -10.16
C PRO A 38 -10.08 -9.46 -10.14
N GLY A 39 -10.74 -10.62 -10.19
CA GLY A 39 -12.20 -10.73 -10.33
C GLY A 39 -13.02 -10.12 -9.17
N ASN A 40 -12.48 -10.14 -7.95
CA ASN A 40 -13.06 -9.52 -6.76
C ASN A 40 -11.98 -8.77 -5.97
N MET A 41 -11.59 -7.60 -6.49
CA MET A 41 -10.55 -6.78 -5.87
C MET A 41 -10.94 -6.25 -4.49
N GLY A 42 -12.24 -6.00 -4.26
CA GLY A 42 -12.73 -5.55 -2.95
C GLY A 42 -12.45 -6.57 -1.84
N ASN A 43 -12.77 -7.84 -2.08
CA ASN A 43 -12.45 -8.93 -1.14
C ASN A 43 -10.93 -9.12 -1.00
N ALA A 44 -10.18 -9.07 -2.10
CA ALA A 44 -8.72 -9.22 -2.07
C ALA A 44 -8.05 -8.14 -1.20
N LEU A 45 -8.45 -6.88 -1.35
CA LEU A 45 -7.97 -5.77 -0.53
C LEU A 45 -8.42 -5.88 0.93
N TYR A 46 -9.65 -6.33 1.19
CA TYR A 46 -10.14 -6.53 2.55
C TYR A 46 -9.37 -7.64 3.28
N ARG A 47 -8.97 -8.70 2.57
CA ARG A 47 -8.14 -9.79 3.11
C ARG A 47 -6.70 -9.34 3.38
N TYR A 48 -6.23 -8.32 2.67
CA TYR A 48 -4.96 -7.68 2.94
C TYR A 48 -5.01 -6.81 4.20
N ASN A 49 -6.03 -5.96 4.32
CA ASN A 49 -6.27 -5.10 5.48
C ASN A 49 -7.79 -5.06 5.74
N PRO A 50 -8.27 -5.61 6.87
CA PRO A 50 -9.70 -5.84 7.13
C PRO A 50 -10.45 -4.58 7.57
N THR A 51 -10.25 -3.48 6.84
CA THR A 51 -10.96 -2.23 7.09
C THR A 51 -11.62 -1.73 5.80
N PRO A 52 -12.94 -1.47 5.80
CA PRO A 52 -13.63 -0.95 4.61
C PRO A 52 -13.02 0.38 4.13
N ARG A 53 -12.53 1.21 5.07
CA ARG A 53 -11.86 2.47 4.75
C ARG A 53 -10.59 2.27 3.91
N TYR A 54 -9.79 1.24 4.20
CA TYR A 54 -8.61 0.92 3.41
C TYR A 54 -9.01 0.49 1.98
N VAL A 55 -9.99 -0.40 1.86
CA VAL A 55 -10.50 -0.87 0.56
C VAL A 55 -10.97 0.32 -0.28
N ASN A 56 -11.78 1.21 0.31
CA ASN A 56 -12.30 2.39 -0.37
C ASN A 56 -11.17 3.34 -0.80
N ALA A 57 -10.21 3.63 0.10
CA ALA A 57 -9.10 4.54 -0.19
C ALA A 57 -8.20 4.01 -1.33
N VAL A 58 -7.75 2.75 -1.24
CA VAL A 58 -6.89 2.14 -2.26
C VAL A 58 -7.62 2.05 -3.61
N THR A 59 -8.90 1.67 -3.59
CA THR A 59 -9.72 1.61 -4.81
C THR A 59 -9.87 2.99 -5.46
N ALA A 60 -10.08 4.04 -4.66
CA ALA A 60 -10.17 5.42 -5.15
C ALA A 60 -8.85 5.90 -5.77
N TYR A 61 -7.72 5.69 -5.08
CA TYR A 61 -6.40 6.04 -5.63
C TYR A 61 -6.12 5.30 -6.94
N ALA A 62 -6.37 4.00 -6.99
CA ALA A 62 -6.19 3.20 -8.21
C ALA A 62 -7.12 3.67 -9.34
N GLY A 63 -8.35 4.08 -9.03
CA GLY A 63 -9.28 4.67 -9.99
C GLY A 63 -8.75 5.96 -10.61
N GLN A 64 -8.22 6.87 -9.79
CA GLN A 64 -7.62 8.12 -10.28
C GLN A 64 -6.40 7.87 -11.15
N MET A 65 -5.50 6.97 -10.75
CA MET A 65 -4.31 6.61 -11.54
C MET A 65 -4.67 5.95 -12.88
N ARG A 66 -5.72 5.11 -12.92
CA ARG A 66 -6.22 4.53 -14.18
C ARG A 66 -6.82 5.58 -15.12
N GLY A 67 -7.46 6.62 -14.57
CA GLY A 67 -8.03 7.71 -15.37
C GLY A 67 -6.97 8.70 -15.88
N ASN A 68 -5.86 8.86 -15.14
CA ASN A 68 -4.74 9.70 -15.54
C ASN A 68 -3.46 9.24 -14.83
N GLU A 69 -2.54 8.65 -15.58
CA GLU A 69 -1.29 8.11 -15.04
C GLU A 69 -0.42 9.18 -14.35
N ARG A 70 -0.52 10.45 -14.76
CA ARG A 70 0.22 11.57 -14.13
C ARG A 70 -0.19 11.82 -12.68
N VAL A 71 -1.36 11.34 -12.25
CA VAL A 71 -1.79 11.42 -10.84
C VAL A 71 -0.81 10.70 -9.92
N TYR A 72 -0.14 9.64 -10.40
CA TYR A 72 0.91 8.97 -9.65
C TYR A 72 2.00 9.95 -9.18
N LEU A 73 2.43 10.87 -10.04
CA LEU A 73 3.45 11.86 -9.69
C LEU A 73 3.00 12.77 -8.55
N GLY A 74 1.71 13.14 -8.53
CA GLY A 74 1.13 13.92 -7.45
C GLY A 74 1.19 13.19 -6.10
N TYR A 75 0.82 11.91 -6.06
CA TYR A 75 0.91 11.11 -4.83
C TYR A 75 2.35 10.82 -4.42
N TYR A 76 3.22 10.56 -5.38
CA TYR A 76 4.63 10.28 -5.13
C TYR A 76 5.37 11.47 -4.50
N HIS A 77 4.99 12.70 -4.89
CA HIS A 77 5.54 13.94 -4.35
C HIS A 77 4.71 14.58 -3.23
N TRP A 78 3.70 13.87 -2.70
CA TRP A 78 2.83 14.44 -1.67
C TRP A 78 3.60 14.68 -0.36
N GLN A 79 3.72 15.95 0.01
CA GLN A 79 4.25 16.41 1.29
C GLN A 79 3.27 16.20 2.46
N VAL A 80 3.76 15.65 3.57
CA VAL A 80 2.96 15.43 4.78
C VAL A 80 3.21 16.57 5.77
N TYR A 81 2.14 17.28 6.15
CA TYR A 81 2.19 18.32 7.18
C TYR A 81 1.56 17.80 8.48
N TYR A 82 2.20 18.06 9.61
CA TYR A 82 1.70 17.73 10.94
C TYR A 82 1.34 19.01 11.69
N ARG A 83 0.11 19.05 12.24
CA ARG A 83 -0.39 20.20 12.98
C ARG A 83 0.08 20.15 14.44
N MET A 84 0.90 21.12 14.84
CA MET A 84 1.31 21.34 16.22
C MET A 84 0.55 22.53 16.83
N VAL A 85 0.66 22.69 18.15
CA VAL A 85 0.06 23.83 18.88
C VAL A 85 0.69 25.17 18.45
N ASP A 86 1.97 25.15 18.07
CA ASP A 86 2.76 26.32 17.65
C ASP A 86 2.76 26.56 16.13
N GLY A 87 2.11 25.70 15.33
CA GLY A 87 1.97 25.84 13.88
C GLY A 87 2.04 24.51 13.11
N ASP A 88 1.81 24.56 11.80
CA ASP A 88 1.98 23.38 10.95
C ASP A 88 3.45 23.16 10.62
N ARG A 89 3.92 21.91 10.76
CA ARG A 89 5.29 21.52 10.42
C ARG A 89 5.30 20.52 9.27
N LEU A 90 6.09 20.80 8.23
CA LEU A 90 6.38 19.83 7.17
C LEU A 90 7.19 18.68 7.75
N LEU A 91 6.71 17.45 7.60
CA LEU A 91 7.49 16.27 7.92
C LEU A 91 8.52 16.04 6.80
N PRO A 92 9.83 16.03 7.12
CA PRO A 92 10.84 15.72 6.12
C PRO A 92 10.65 14.28 5.64
N VAL A 93 11.12 14.02 4.41
CA VAL A 93 11.12 12.66 3.86
C VAL A 93 12.08 11.80 4.69
N GLY A 94 11.56 10.70 5.23
CA GLY A 94 12.32 9.77 6.08
C GLY A 94 11.97 9.90 7.57
N TYR A 95 12.34 8.90 8.35
CA TYR A 95 12.38 9.01 9.81
C TYR A 95 13.74 9.59 10.17
N GLY A 96 13.77 10.62 11.03
CA GLY A 96 15.00 11.34 11.40
C GLY A 96 16.17 10.40 11.67
N THR A 97 17.28 10.63 10.98
CA THR A 97 18.59 10.02 11.26
C THR A 97 19.16 10.52 12.57
#